data_AF-A0A534YYU2-F1
#
_entry.id   AF-A0A534YYU2-F1
#
_cell.length_a   1.000
_cell.length_b   1.000
_cell.length_c   1.000
_cell.angle_alpha   90.00
_cell.angle_beta   90.00
_cell.angle_gamma   90.00
#
_symmetry.space_group_name_H-M   'P 1'
#
loop_
_entity.id
_entity.type
_entity.pdbx_description
1 polymer ?
#
loop_
_entity_poly.entity_id
_entity_poly.type
_entity_poly.pdbx_seq_one_letter_code
_entity_poly.pdbx_strand_id
1 'polypeptide(L)'
;MRKTKDEWSHIRQRYLQGLESTGLRLTLRDRTWACTESGHWVALPGGTATKDPDHWWLCYDREAFQRRNALGAILLCMSPDGSWLDFGLAAAVLREIESRLPVGRARPQLNLNVFRRGSRFELQLTGGHAPLDITSRRGDLSWLAGREHAGMVAERPAPVSEPAPANPESRFFAKVTKGTLRPLDPVDLAADGVYVVHARKVGAAPASASLRRILARGGPADLPPDFAEQHDHYAHGAPKR
;
A
#
# COMPACT_ATOMS: atom_id res chain seq x y z
N MET A 1 -22.88 5.94 13.56
CA MET A 1 -22.85 4.76 14.48
C MET A 1 -21.81 3.78 13.93
N ARG A 2 -20.84 3.32 14.73
CA ARG A 2 -19.77 2.43 14.23
C ARG A 2 -20.32 1.02 14.05
N LYS A 3 -20.20 0.47 12.83
CA LYS A 3 -20.64 -0.90 12.51
C LYS A 3 -19.68 -1.95 13.07
N THR A 4 -20.23 -3.07 13.52
CA THR A 4 -19.48 -4.25 13.98
C THR A 4 -18.78 -4.96 12.83
N LYS A 5 -17.93 -5.96 13.15
CA LYS A 5 -17.26 -6.76 12.12
C LYS A 5 -18.28 -7.53 11.27
N ASP A 6 -19.29 -8.12 11.91
CA ASP A 6 -20.26 -8.99 11.25
C ASP A 6 -21.21 -8.18 10.37
N GLU A 7 -21.65 -7.00 10.83
CA GLU A 7 -22.41 -6.07 10.00
C GLU A 7 -21.63 -5.71 8.73
N TRP A 8 -20.33 -5.41 8.85
CA TRP A 8 -19.48 -5.09 7.72
C TRP A 8 -19.21 -6.28 6.78
N SER A 9 -19.26 -7.52 7.27
CA SER A 9 -19.20 -8.71 6.42
C SER A 9 -20.49 -8.85 5.61
N HIS A 10 -21.66 -8.67 6.24
CA HIS A 10 -22.96 -8.70 5.56
C HIS A 10 -23.09 -7.59 4.51
N ILE A 11 -22.64 -6.38 4.83
CA ILE A 11 -22.63 -5.24 3.89
C ILE A 11 -21.81 -5.57 2.65
N ARG A 12 -20.60 -6.13 2.83
CA ARG A 12 -19.75 -6.53 1.70
C ARG A 12 -20.39 -7.63 0.86
N GLN A 13 -20.94 -8.66 1.49
CA GLN A 13 -21.64 -9.73 0.76
C GLN A 13 -22.81 -9.16 -0.06
N ARG A 14 -23.64 -8.30 0.54
CA ARG A 14 -24.76 -7.64 -0.15
C ARG A 14 -24.28 -6.78 -1.32
N TYR A 15 -23.17 -6.06 -1.15
CA TYR A 15 -22.57 -5.28 -2.24
C TYR A 15 -22.10 -6.19 -3.38
N LEU A 16 -21.37 -7.27 -3.09
CA LEU A 16 -20.86 -8.19 -4.10
C LEU A 16 -21.98 -8.93 -4.85
N GLN A 17 -23.05 -9.33 -4.16
CA GLN A 17 -24.27 -9.87 -4.78
C GLN A 17 -24.91 -8.87 -5.75
N GLY A 18 -24.90 -7.58 -5.40
CA GLY A 18 -25.40 -6.52 -6.28
C GLY A 18 -24.59 -6.37 -7.57
N LEU A 19 -23.28 -6.62 -7.53
CA LEU A 19 -22.40 -6.55 -8.72
C LEU A 19 -22.66 -7.66 -9.73
N GLU A 20 -23.32 -8.76 -9.35
CA GLU A 20 -23.64 -9.84 -10.29
C GLU A 20 -24.56 -9.33 -11.42
N SER A 21 -25.41 -8.34 -11.14
CA SER A 21 -26.25 -7.68 -12.14
C SER A 21 -25.47 -6.91 -13.20
N THR A 22 -24.22 -6.54 -12.91
CA THR A 22 -23.30 -5.88 -13.85
C THR A 22 -22.35 -6.87 -14.54
N GLY A 23 -22.57 -8.19 -14.35
CA GLY A 23 -21.72 -9.25 -14.88
C GLY A 23 -20.41 -9.47 -14.11
N LEU A 24 -20.16 -8.73 -13.03
CA LEU A 24 -18.97 -8.90 -12.20
C LEU A 24 -19.26 -9.86 -11.06
N ARG A 25 -18.44 -10.90 -10.93
CA ARG A 25 -18.59 -11.90 -9.86
C ARG A 25 -17.37 -11.93 -8.97
N LEU A 26 -17.57 -11.50 -7.73
CA LEU A 26 -16.55 -11.46 -6.69
C LEU A 26 -17.02 -12.25 -5.46
N THR A 27 -16.18 -13.14 -4.95
CA THR A 27 -16.46 -13.90 -3.73
C THR A 27 -15.66 -13.34 -2.56
N LEU A 28 -16.34 -12.96 -1.48
CA LEU A 28 -15.68 -12.55 -0.23
C LEU A 28 -14.93 -13.74 0.37
N ARG A 29 -13.61 -13.60 0.59
CA ARG A 29 -12.75 -14.65 1.16
C ARG A 29 -12.43 -14.43 2.62
N ASP A 30 -12.24 -13.17 3.00
CA ASP A 30 -12.02 -12.77 4.38
C ASP A 30 -12.73 -11.43 4.65
N ARG A 31 -12.46 -10.84 5.82
CA ARG A 31 -13.10 -9.61 6.27
C ARG A 31 -13.05 -8.45 5.25
N THR A 32 -11.94 -8.26 4.55
CA THR A 32 -11.71 -7.07 3.70
C THR A 32 -11.22 -7.44 2.30
N TRP A 33 -11.33 -8.70 1.90
CA TRP A 33 -10.77 -9.18 0.65
C TRP A 33 -11.73 -10.11 -0.07
N ALA A 34 -11.85 -9.89 -1.38
CA ALA A 34 -12.60 -10.73 -2.29
C ALA A 34 -11.70 -11.24 -3.43
N CYS A 35 -12.18 -12.26 -4.12
CA CYS A 35 -11.57 -12.80 -5.33
C CYS A 35 -12.55 -12.74 -6.51
N THR A 36 -12.05 -12.46 -7.70
CA THR A 36 -12.77 -12.73 -8.96
C THR A 36 -12.98 -14.22 -9.16
N GLU A 37 -13.84 -14.61 -10.10
CA GLU A 37 -13.97 -16.02 -10.52
C GLU A 37 -12.64 -16.61 -11.01
N SER A 38 -11.80 -15.79 -11.66
CA SER A 38 -10.44 -16.15 -12.09
C SER A 38 -9.39 -16.19 -10.96
N GLY A 39 -9.80 -15.97 -9.70
CA GLY A 39 -8.93 -16.08 -8.53
C GLY A 39 -8.07 -14.85 -8.24
N HIS A 40 -8.28 -13.73 -8.92
CA HIS A 40 -7.55 -12.49 -8.65
C HIS A 40 -8.10 -11.75 -7.44
N TRP A 41 -7.20 -11.22 -6.61
CA TRP A 41 -7.57 -10.55 -5.35
C TRP A 41 -7.97 -9.09 -5.56
N VAL A 42 -8.98 -8.67 -4.79
CA VAL A 42 -9.47 -7.29 -4.70
C VAL A 42 -9.64 -6.91 -3.23
N ALA A 43 -9.10 -5.76 -2.84
CA ALA A 43 -9.34 -5.22 -1.52
C ALA A 43 -10.73 -4.56 -1.45
N LEU A 44 -11.48 -4.82 -0.39
CA LEU A 44 -12.81 -4.25 -0.13
C LEU A 44 -12.83 -3.50 1.21
N PRO A 45 -11.97 -2.48 1.42
CA PRO A 45 -12.03 -1.71 2.65
C PRO A 45 -13.38 -0.99 2.74
N GLY A 46 -13.96 -0.96 3.95
CA GLY A 46 -15.27 -0.37 4.19
C GLY A 46 -15.26 0.48 5.45
N GLY A 47 -15.85 1.67 5.38
CA GLY A 47 -15.92 2.63 6.47
C GLY A 47 -17.28 3.32 6.54
N THR A 48 -17.77 3.54 7.76
CA THR A 48 -18.92 4.43 7.99
C THR A 48 -18.40 5.85 8.05
N ALA A 49 -19.23 6.82 7.68
CA ALA A 49 -18.90 8.23 7.89
C ALA A 49 -18.44 8.47 9.33
N THR A 50 -17.48 9.37 9.49
CA THR A 50 -16.93 9.75 10.80
C THR A 50 -17.94 10.63 11.55
N LYS A 51 -17.47 11.46 12.49
CA LYS A 51 -18.34 12.51 13.06
C LYS A 51 -18.72 13.56 12.00
N ASP A 52 -17.85 13.72 11.00
CA ASP A 52 -18.15 14.48 9.79
C ASP A 52 -18.83 13.53 8.78
N PRO A 53 -20.09 13.81 8.38
CA PRO A 53 -20.87 12.96 7.47
C PRO A 53 -20.26 12.87 6.07
N ASP A 54 -19.39 13.81 5.70
CA ASP A 54 -18.72 13.90 4.41
C ASP A 54 -17.29 13.34 4.45
N HIS A 55 -16.92 12.61 5.50
CA HIS A 55 -15.58 12.04 5.66
C HIS A 55 -15.63 10.56 6.06
N TRP A 56 -14.90 9.72 5.33
CA TRP A 56 -14.74 8.30 5.58
C TRP A 56 -13.27 7.93 5.75
N TRP A 57 -12.99 7.14 6.78
CA TRP A 57 -11.67 6.55 7.00
C TRP A 57 -11.70 5.06 6.67
N LEU A 58 -10.97 4.68 5.63
CA LEU A 58 -10.80 3.30 5.18
C LEU A 58 -9.33 2.88 5.28
N CYS A 59 -9.06 1.58 5.37
CA CYS A 59 -7.70 1.07 5.31
C CYS A 59 -7.65 -0.37 4.80
N TYR A 60 -6.51 -0.72 4.21
CA TYR A 60 -6.12 -2.10 3.94
C TYR A 60 -4.67 -2.32 4.34
N ASP A 61 -4.30 -3.60 4.48
CA ASP A 61 -2.94 -4.01 4.82
C ASP A 61 -2.03 -3.98 3.57
N ARG A 62 -0.97 -3.18 3.61
CA ARG A 62 -0.07 -2.96 2.48
C ARG A 62 0.61 -4.25 2.03
N GLU A 63 1.14 -5.01 2.97
CA GLU A 63 1.86 -6.24 2.67
C GLU A 63 0.93 -7.30 2.10
N ALA A 64 -0.29 -7.42 2.64
CA ALA A 64 -1.31 -8.31 2.08
C ALA A 64 -1.69 -7.91 0.65
N PHE A 65 -1.78 -6.61 0.35
CA PHE A 65 -2.05 -6.11 -1.01
C PHE A 65 -0.95 -6.52 -1.99
N GLN A 66 0.30 -6.34 -1.60
CA GLN A 66 1.46 -6.70 -2.42
C GLN A 66 1.59 -8.21 -2.59
N ARG A 67 1.51 -8.97 -1.49
CA ARG A 67 1.62 -10.44 -1.48
C ARG A 67 0.54 -11.12 -2.31
N ARG A 68 -0.67 -10.55 -2.32
CA ARG A 68 -1.81 -11.07 -3.09
C ARG A 68 -1.81 -10.63 -4.56
N ASN A 69 -0.87 -9.75 -4.95
CA ASN A 69 -0.84 -9.13 -6.27
C ASN A 69 -2.23 -8.58 -6.66
N ALA A 70 -2.86 -7.85 -5.74
CA ALA A 70 -4.25 -7.45 -5.88
C ALA A 70 -4.46 -6.52 -7.09
N LEU A 71 -5.57 -6.70 -7.81
CA LEU A 71 -5.90 -5.90 -9.00
C LEU A 71 -6.24 -4.45 -8.67
N GLY A 72 -6.69 -4.19 -7.44
CA GLY A 72 -7.12 -2.89 -6.97
C GLY A 72 -7.88 -2.96 -5.65
N ALA A 73 -8.50 -1.85 -5.29
CA ALA A 73 -9.38 -1.73 -4.14
C ALA A 73 -10.72 -1.11 -4.55
N ILE A 74 -11.80 -1.58 -3.94
CA ILE A 74 -13.12 -0.94 -4.01
C ILE A 74 -13.41 -0.34 -2.63
N LEU A 75 -13.47 0.98 -2.56
CA LEU A 75 -13.70 1.70 -1.30
C LEU A 75 -15.20 1.77 -1.02
N LEU A 76 -15.68 1.12 0.04
CA LEU A 76 -17.10 1.17 0.43
C LEU A 76 -17.32 2.23 1.51
N CYS A 77 -17.90 3.36 1.10
CA CYS A 77 -18.17 4.51 1.96
C CYS A 77 -19.65 4.54 2.34
N MET A 78 -19.98 4.18 3.59
CA MET A 78 -21.36 4.17 4.08
C MET A 78 -21.74 5.51 4.69
N SER A 79 -22.79 6.11 4.15
CA SER A 79 -23.40 7.35 4.63
C SER A 79 -24.21 7.13 5.91
N PRO A 80 -24.51 8.19 6.67
CA PRO A 80 -25.31 8.08 7.90
C PRO A 80 -26.73 7.53 7.69
N ASP A 81 -27.32 7.74 6.52
CA ASP A 81 -28.64 7.24 6.11
C ASP A 81 -28.64 5.76 5.72
N GLY A 82 -27.48 5.09 5.76
CA GLY A 82 -27.34 3.68 5.40
C GLY A 82 -27.16 3.42 3.91
N SER A 83 -27.21 4.45 3.07
CA SER A 83 -26.73 4.36 1.68
C SER A 83 -25.21 4.18 1.67
N TRP A 84 -24.69 3.60 0.60
CA TRP A 84 -23.24 3.54 0.41
C TRP A 84 -22.86 4.02 -0.98
N LEU A 85 -21.62 4.48 -1.06
CA LEU A 85 -20.92 4.81 -2.29
C LEU A 85 -19.74 3.85 -2.43
N ASP A 86 -19.46 3.46 -3.65
CA ASP A 86 -18.28 2.69 -3.99
C ASP A 86 -17.37 3.44 -4.96
N PHE A 87 -16.06 3.29 -4.77
CA PHE A 87 -15.04 3.89 -5.64
C PHE A 87 -14.00 2.85 -6.02
N GLY A 88 -13.83 2.61 -7.32
CA GLY A 88 -12.84 1.68 -7.85
C GLY A 88 -11.46 2.32 -8.03
N LEU A 89 -10.46 1.75 -7.37
CA LEU A 89 -9.06 2.17 -7.48
C LEU A 89 -8.22 0.99 -7.99
N ALA A 90 -7.89 1.02 -9.28
CA ALA A 90 -6.97 0.04 -9.86
C ALA A 90 -5.59 0.10 -9.19
N ALA A 91 -4.88 -1.04 -9.18
CA ALA A 91 -3.56 -1.15 -8.54
C ALA A 91 -2.52 -0.17 -9.09
N ALA A 92 -2.65 0.28 -10.35
CA ALA A 92 -1.77 1.32 -10.91
C ALA A 92 -1.92 2.65 -10.14
N VAL A 93 -3.16 3.07 -9.90
CA VAL A 93 -3.49 4.31 -9.18
C VAL A 93 -3.02 4.21 -7.73
N LEU A 94 -3.29 3.07 -7.07
CA LEU A 94 -2.87 2.85 -5.69
C LEU A 94 -1.35 2.90 -5.55
N ARG A 95 -0.60 2.29 -6.47
CA ARG A 95 0.87 2.33 -6.48
C ARG A 95 1.42 3.74 -6.68
N GLU A 96 0.79 4.56 -7.53
CA GLU A 96 1.20 5.94 -7.77
C GLU A 96 1.08 6.81 -6.51
N ILE A 97 0.02 6.63 -5.74
CA ILE A 97 -0.26 7.45 -4.56
C ILE A 97 0.25 6.83 -3.24
N GLU A 98 0.71 5.58 -3.25
CA GLU A 98 1.03 4.78 -2.06
C GLU A 98 1.94 5.52 -1.07
N SER A 99 3.02 6.11 -1.58
CA SER A 99 4.01 6.84 -0.76
C SER A 99 3.47 8.13 -0.15
N ARG A 100 2.34 8.62 -0.66
CA ARG A 100 1.66 9.84 -0.24
C ARG A 100 0.47 9.54 0.68
N LEU A 101 0.08 8.27 0.85
CA LEU A 101 -1.00 7.88 1.74
C LEU A 101 -0.55 7.91 3.21
N PRO A 102 -1.42 8.33 4.14
CA PRO A 102 -1.13 8.21 5.56
C PRO A 102 -0.94 6.73 5.95
N VAL A 103 0.14 6.40 6.64
CA VAL A 103 0.39 5.05 7.16
C VAL A 103 -0.10 4.95 8.61
N GLY A 104 -0.78 3.85 8.94
CA GLY A 104 -1.20 3.55 10.30
C GLY A 104 -0.01 3.48 11.26
N ARG A 105 -0.17 4.05 12.47
CA ARG A 105 0.90 4.07 13.49
C ARG A 105 1.23 2.70 14.09
N ALA A 106 0.28 1.76 14.04
CA ALA A 106 0.36 0.47 14.74
C ALA A 106 0.64 -0.73 13.82
N ARG A 107 0.32 -0.62 12.54
CA ARG A 107 0.50 -1.65 11.49
C ARG A 107 0.74 -0.92 10.16
N PRO A 108 1.44 -1.52 9.17
CA PRO A 108 1.63 -0.94 7.84
C PRO A 108 0.32 -0.95 7.02
N GLN A 109 -0.75 -0.38 7.59
CA GLN A 109 -2.01 -0.14 6.94
C GLN A 109 -1.93 1.18 6.19
N LEU A 110 -2.32 1.16 4.92
CA LEU A 110 -2.49 2.39 4.16
C LEU A 110 -3.88 2.93 4.45
N ASN A 111 -3.94 4.17 4.91
CA ASN A 111 -5.19 4.86 5.16
C ASN A 111 -5.66 5.56 3.88
N LEU A 112 -6.93 5.39 3.59
CA LEU A 112 -7.62 6.00 2.47
C LEU A 112 -8.71 6.87 3.09
N ASN A 113 -8.39 8.15 3.27
CA ASN A 113 -9.32 9.12 3.82
C ASN A 113 -10.05 9.79 2.67
N VAL A 114 -11.35 9.51 2.53
CA VAL A 114 -12.20 10.04 1.47
C VAL A 114 -13.03 11.18 2.03
N PHE A 115 -13.01 12.33 1.36
CA PHE A 115 -13.80 13.51 1.69
C PHE A 115 -14.77 13.82 0.55
N ARG A 116 -16.00 14.20 0.89
CA ARG A 116 -16.94 14.80 -0.05
C ARG A 116 -16.87 16.32 0.06
N ARG A 117 -16.75 17.00 -1.08
CA ARG A 117 -16.71 18.46 -1.23
C ARG A 117 -17.77 18.86 -2.25
N GLY A 118 -19.00 19.07 -1.78
CA GLY A 118 -20.15 19.29 -2.65
C GLY A 118 -20.46 18.05 -3.52
N SER A 119 -20.23 18.17 -4.83
CA SER A 119 -20.37 17.07 -5.79
C SER A 119 -19.10 16.23 -5.98
N ARG A 120 -17.95 16.70 -5.49
CA ARG A 120 -16.65 16.04 -5.67
C ARG A 120 -16.31 15.12 -4.51
N PHE A 121 -15.52 14.09 -4.81
CA PHE A 121 -14.94 13.17 -3.84
C PHE A 121 -13.44 13.18 -3.99
N GLU A 122 -12.73 13.38 -2.89
CA GLU A 122 -11.29 13.56 -2.87
C GLU A 122 -10.64 12.61 -1.87
N LEU A 123 -9.49 12.08 -2.23
CA LEU A 123 -8.66 11.25 -1.38
C LEU A 123 -7.50 12.08 -0.82
N GLN A 124 -7.40 12.14 0.51
CA GLN A 124 -6.37 12.92 1.17
C GLN A 124 -4.98 12.32 0.97
N LEU A 125 -4.05 13.15 0.54
CA LEU A 125 -2.62 12.84 0.48
C LEU A 125 -1.85 13.60 1.57
N THR A 126 -0.71 13.07 1.96
CA THR A 126 0.20 13.67 2.96
C THR A 126 1.37 14.38 2.27
N GLY A 127 2.27 15.01 3.03
CA GLY A 127 3.46 15.65 2.45
C GLY A 127 3.21 16.94 1.67
N GLY A 128 2.08 17.62 1.89
CA GLY A 128 1.73 18.86 1.19
C GLY A 128 1.18 18.65 -0.23
N HIS A 129 0.97 17.40 -0.64
CA HIS A 129 0.36 17.09 -1.93
C HIS A 129 -1.13 17.47 -1.96
N ALA A 130 -1.59 17.95 -3.11
CA ALA A 130 -3.02 18.18 -3.34
C ALA A 130 -3.81 16.87 -3.20
N PRO A 131 -5.06 16.91 -2.68
CA PRO A 131 -5.93 15.73 -2.68
C PRO A 131 -6.14 15.17 -4.09
N LEU A 132 -6.24 13.85 -4.19
CA LEU A 132 -6.57 13.18 -5.45
C LEU A 132 -8.08 13.20 -5.66
N ASP A 133 -8.57 13.79 -6.75
CA ASP A 133 -9.97 13.68 -7.13
C ASP A 133 -10.30 12.24 -7.59
N ILE A 134 -11.28 11.62 -6.94
CA ILE A 134 -11.78 10.27 -7.24
C ILE A 134 -13.25 10.28 -7.70
N THR A 135 -13.82 11.44 -8.01
CA THR A 135 -15.23 11.59 -8.40
C THR A 135 -15.59 10.72 -9.59
N SER A 136 -14.74 10.69 -10.62
CA SER A 136 -14.93 9.86 -11.83
C SER A 136 -14.83 8.36 -11.56
N ARG A 137 -14.34 7.95 -10.38
CA ARG A 137 -14.16 6.55 -10.00
C ARG A 137 -15.35 5.97 -9.26
N ARG A 138 -16.36 6.79 -8.98
CA ARG A 138 -17.58 6.37 -8.31
C ARG A 138 -18.32 5.36 -9.19
N GLY A 139 -18.49 4.13 -8.68
CA GLY A 139 -19.10 3.03 -9.42
C GLY A 139 -18.27 2.51 -10.62
N ASP A 140 -17.05 3.00 -10.83
CA ASP A 140 -16.19 2.56 -11.93
C ASP A 140 -15.40 1.31 -11.52
N LEU A 141 -15.86 0.16 -12.02
CA LEU A 141 -15.23 -1.15 -11.84
C LEU A 141 -14.72 -1.73 -13.17
N SER A 142 -14.62 -0.91 -14.22
CA SER A 142 -14.22 -1.35 -15.57
C SER A 142 -12.84 -2.04 -15.60
N TRP A 143 -11.96 -1.68 -14.67
CA TRP A 143 -10.62 -2.27 -14.50
C TRP A 143 -10.63 -3.74 -14.05
N LEU A 144 -11.78 -4.28 -13.62
CA LEU A 144 -11.95 -5.72 -13.34
C LEU A 144 -12.24 -6.54 -14.60
N ALA A 145 -13.02 -5.99 -15.54
CA ALA A 145 -13.45 -6.70 -16.74
C ALA A 145 -12.30 -7.02 -17.72
N GLY A 146 -11.25 -6.18 -17.75
CA GLY A 146 -10.15 -6.28 -18.71
C GLY A 146 -9.18 -7.47 -18.52
N ARG A 147 -9.30 -8.24 -17.44
CA ARG A 147 -8.45 -9.44 -17.19
C ARG A 147 -9.21 -10.76 -17.16
N GLU A 148 -10.54 -10.73 -17.12
CA GLU A 148 -11.36 -11.95 -17.17
C GLU A 148 -11.32 -12.62 -18.55
N HIS A 149 -10.96 -11.87 -19.61
CA HIS A 149 -10.73 -12.40 -20.97
C HIS A 149 -9.27 -12.76 -21.28
N ALA A 150 -8.33 -12.50 -20.38
CA ALA A 150 -6.91 -12.81 -20.58
C ALA A 150 -6.53 -14.22 -20.07
N GLY A 151 -7.51 -15.05 -19.73
CA GLY A 151 -7.33 -16.46 -19.32
C GLY A 151 -6.92 -17.41 -20.44
N MET A 152 -6.59 -16.90 -21.63
CA MET A 152 -6.19 -17.71 -22.78
C MET A 152 -4.98 -17.13 -23.53
N VAL A 153 -3.97 -16.63 -22.81
CA VAL A 153 -2.61 -16.49 -23.37
C VAL A 153 -1.63 -16.93 -22.29
N ALA A 154 -0.89 -17.98 -22.60
CA ALA A 154 0.10 -18.62 -21.75
C ALA A 154 1.02 -17.60 -21.06
N GLU A 155 1.27 -17.85 -19.77
CA GLU A 155 2.33 -17.21 -19.00
C GLU A 155 3.64 -17.28 -19.79
N ARG A 156 4.15 -16.10 -20.15
CA ARG A 156 5.55 -15.94 -20.50
C ARG A 156 6.27 -15.64 -19.19
N PRO A 157 7.22 -16.48 -18.73
CA PRO A 157 7.87 -16.27 -17.44
C PRO A 157 8.60 -14.93 -17.46
N ALA A 158 8.45 -14.17 -16.38
CA ALA A 158 9.21 -12.95 -16.15
C ALA A 158 10.72 -13.29 -16.13
N PRO A 159 11.59 -12.43 -16.69
CA PRO A 159 13.02 -12.64 -16.58
C PRO A 159 13.41 -12.64 -15.10
N VAL A 160 14.07 -13.72 -14.69
CA VAL A 160 14.70 -13.83 -13.38
C VAL A 160 15.76 -12.75 -13.29
N SER A 161 15.49 -11.69 -12.54
CA SER A 161 16.55 -10.81 -12.08
C SER A 161 17.40 -11.63 -11.10
N GLU A 162 18.64 -11.91 -11.47
CA GLU A 162 19.62 -12.53 -10.59
C GLU A 162 19.70 -11.73 -9.27
N PRO A 163 19.75 -12.40 -8.10
CA PRO A 163 19.97 -11.71 -6.85
C PRO A 163 21.38 -11.15 -6.83
N ALA A 164 21.50 -9.84 -6.62
CA ALA A 164 22.77 -9.18 -6.34
C ALA A 164 23.47 -9.89 -5.16
N PRO A 165 24.82 -10.03 -5.20
CA PRO A 165 25.54 -10.86 -4.24
C PRO A 165 25.32 -10.37 -2.80
N ALA A 166 25.18 -11.34 -1.89
CA ALA A 166 25.04 -11.12 -0.46
C ALA A 166 26.25 -10.35 0.06
N ASN A 167 26.04 -9.10 0.46
CA ASN A 167 27.01 -8.35 1.23
C ASN A 167 27.14 -9.07 2.60
N PRO A 168 28.31 -9.61 2.98
CA PRO A 168 28.40 -10.55 4.11
C PRO A 168 28.24 -9.87 5.48
N GLU A 169 28.26 -8.54 5.54
CA GLU A 169 28.18 -7.77 6.78
C GLU A 169 26.99 -6.80 6.79
N SER A 170 25.98 -7.12 7.60
CA SER A 170 24.86 -6.21 7.86
C SER A 170 25.16 -5.32 9.06
N ARG A 171 25.25 -4.00 8.83
CA ARG A 171 25.48 -2.98 9.87
C ARG A 171 24.22 -2.14 10.06
N PHE A 172 23.84 -1.88 11.31
CA PHE A 172 22.66 -1.08 11.65
C PHE A 172 22.84 -0.44 13.04
N PHE A 173 22.08 0.63 13.29
CA PHE A 173 22.03 1.22 14.62
C PHE A 173 21.09 0.42 15.51
N ALA A 174 21.54 0.09 16.72
CA ALA A 174 20.74 -0.57 17.73
C ALA A 174 20.84 0.18 19.06
N LYS A 175 19.77 0.15 19.84
CA LYS A 175 19.76 0.61 21.23
C LYS A 175 19.76 -0.59 22.17
N VAL A 176 20.49 -0.49 23.27
CA VAL A 176 20.37 -1.46 24.35
C VAL A 176 19.15 -1.07 25.19
N THR A 177 18.17 -1.96 25.30
CA THR A 177 16.99 -1.79 26.14
C THR A 177 16.86 -3.01 27.05
N LYS A 178 16.93 -2.80 28.38
CA LYS A 178 16.88 -3.87 29.38
C LYS A 178 17.91 -4.98 29.13
N GLY A 179 19.13 -4.61 28.73
CA GLY A 179 20.21 -5.55 28.41
C GLY A 179 20.12 -6.21 27.03
N THR A 180 19.07 -5.95 26.24
CA THR A 180 18.91 -6.50 24.88
C THR A 180 19.26 -5.46 23.81
N LEU A 181 20.10 -5.84 22.84
CA LEU A 181 20.34 -5.05 21.63
C LEU A 181 19.09 -5.10 20.73
N ARG A 182 18.50 -3.93 20.47
CA ARG A 182 17.32 -3.77 19.60
C ARG A 182 17.65 -2.83 18.45
N PRO A 183 17.53 -3.27 17.18
CA PRO A 183 17.67 -2.38 16.03
C PRO A 183 16.74 -1.17 16.15
N LEU A 184 17.23 0.01 15.76
CA LEU A 184 16.42 1.23 15.65
C LEU A 184 15.55 1.24 14.40
N ASP A 185 15.99 0.55 13.37
CA ASP A 185 15.30 0.37 12.10
C ASP A 185 15.12 -1.13 11.83
N PRO A 186 14.13 -1.53 11.01
CA PRO A 186 14.03 -2.90 10.54
C PRO A 186 15.31 -3.35 9.82
N VAL A 187 15.74 -4.57 10.13
CA VAL A 187 16.91 -5.21 9.53
C VAL A 187 16.45 -6.57 9.04
N ASP A 188 16.78 -6.89 7.81
CA ASP A 188 16.44 -8.17 7.18
C ASP A 188 17.47 -9.22 7.60
N LEU A 189 17.36 -9.70 8.84
CA LEU A 189 18.07 -10.87 9.32
C LEU A 189 17.20 -12.10 9.08
N ALA A 190 17.79 -13.17 8.55
CA ALA A 190 17.11 -14.45 8.40
C ALA A 190 16.59 -14.96 9.77
N ALA A 191 15.38 -15.51 9.75
CA ALA A 191 14.80 -16.21 10.90
C ALA A 191 15.72 -17.37 11.31
N ASP A 192 15.92 -17.54 12.62
CA ASP A 192 16.78 -18.57 13.24
C ASP A 192 18.28 -18.53 12.86
N GLY A 193 18.76 -17.41 12.30
CA GLY A 193 20.18 -17.20 12.05
C GLY A 193 20.99 -16.94 13.32
N VAL A 194 22.21 -17.48 13.40
CA VAL A 194 23.20 -17.15 14.44
C VAL A 194 24.17 -16.11 13.88
N TYR A 195 24.30 -14.97 14.56
CA TYR A 195 25.09 -13.83 14.08
C TYR A 195 26.19 -13.45 15.07
N VAL A 196 27.41 -13.23 14.58
CA VAL A 196 28.47 -12.56 15.35
C VAL A 196 28.22 -11.06 15.31
N VAL A 197 28.04 -10.43 16.47
CA VAL A 197 27.71 -9.00 16.56
C VAL A 197 28.92 -8.19 17.01
N HIS A 198 29.39 -7.30 16.12
CA HIS A 198 30.40 -6.29 16.45
C HIS A 198 29.71 -4.98 16.84
N ALA A 199 29.65 -4.68 18.14
CA ALA A 199 29.02 -3.46 18.65
C ALA A 199 30.04 -2.38 18.97
N ARG A 200 29.83 -1.16 18.45
CA ARG A 200 30.58 0.05 18.82
C ARG A 200 29.63 1.07 19.43
N LYS A 201 29.94 1.57 20.62
CA LYS A 201 29.14 2.63 21.27
C LYS A 201 29.30 3.94 20.50
N VAL A 202 28.19 4.62 20.24
CA VAL A 202 28.13 5.92 19.57
C VAL A 202 27.36 6.91 20.44
N GLY A 203 27.68 8.20 20.37
CA GLY A 203 27.09 9.23 21.23
C GLY A 203 25.58 9.44 20.99
N ALA A 204 25.15 9.43 19.73
CA ALA A 204 23.74 9.49 19.34
C ALA A 204 23.55 8.88 17.95
N ALA A 205 22.37 8.30 17.70
CA ALA A 205 21.96 7.89 16.36
C ALA A 205 21.15 9.02 15.69
N PRO A 206 21.35 9.29 14.38
CA PRO A 206 20.51 10.26 13.66
C PRO A 206 19.02 9.96 13.82
N ALA A 207 18.18 10.99 13.87
CA ALA A 207 16.73 10.83 13.98
C ALA A 207 16.10 10.21 12.71
N SER A 208 16.68 10.50 11.54
CA SER A 208 16.23 9.99 10.23
C SER A 208 16.72 8.58 9.96
N ALA A 209 15.80 7.68 9.59
CA ALA A 209 16.10 6.30 9.21
C ALA A 209 17.02 6.21 7.97
N SER A 210 16.84 7.10 7.00
CA SER A 210 17.69 7.14 5.79
C SER A 210 19.14 7.47 6.14
N LEU A 211 19.35 8.47 7.01
CA LEU A 211 20.69 8.83 7.48
C LEU A 211 21.32 7.72 8.31
N ARG A 212 20.54 7.03 9.16
CA ARG A 212 21.01 5.85 9.89
C ARG A 212 21.47 4.74 8.96
N ARG A 213 20.72 4.44 7.88
CA ARG A 213 21.12 3.43 6.89
C ARG A 213 22.40 3.80 6.14
N ILE A 214 22.54 5.05 5.73
CA ILE A 214 23.74 5.54 5.03
C ILE A 214 24.98 5.47 5.93
N LEU A 215 24.86 5.98 7.16
CA LEU A 215 25.98 5.96 8.10
C LEU A 215 26.32 4.55 8.58
N ALA A 216 25.33 3.67 8.72
CA ALA A 216 25.58 2.28 9.09
C ALA A 216 26.36 1.53 8.00
N ARG A 217 26.20 1.90 6.73
CA ARG A 217 26.96 1.32 5.60
C ARG A 217 28.40 1.81 5.48
N GLY A 218 28.79 2.85 6.21
CA GLY A 218 30.15 3.43 6.19
C GLY A 218 30.20 4.88 5.70
N GLY A 219 29.06 5.48 5.38
CA GLY A 219 28.94 6.90 5.01
C GLY A 219 28.80 7.11 3.49
N PRO A 220 28.94 8.35 3.00
CA PRO A 220 28.71 8.69 1.59
C PRO A 220 29.62 7.96 0.60
N ALA A 221 30.79 7.50 1.06
CA ALA A 221 31.75 6.76 0.24
C ALA A 221 31.28 5.34 -0.13
N ASP A 222 30.32 4.78 0.62
CA ASP A 222 29.72 3.45 0.38
C ASP A 222 28.34 3.54 -0.29
N LEU A 223 28.01 4.70 -0.88
CA LEU A 223 26.81 4.85 -1.71
C LEU A 223 27.07 4.29 -3.12
N PRO A 224 26.07 3.63 -3.76
CA PRO A 224 26.18 3.26 -5.17
C PRO A 224 26.47 4.51 -6.00
N PRO A 225 27.40 4.44 -6.98
CA PRO A 225 27.85 5.61 -7.74
C PRO A 225 26.76 6.28 -8.58
N ASP A 226 25.60 5.64 -8.74
CA ASP A 226 24.52 6.10 -9.62
C ASP A 226 23.42 6.90 -8.88
N PHE A 227 23.81 8.00 -8.24
CA PHE A 227 22.88 9.06 -7.85
C PHE A 227 22.91 10.24 -8.83
N ALA A 228 23.89 10.29 -9.74
CA ALA A 228 24.07 11.41 -10.67
C ALA A 228 23.21 11.26 -11.94
N GLU A 229 23.00 10.05 -12.47
CA GLU A 229 22.36 9.86 -13.77
C GLU A 229 20.83 10.11 -13.73
N GLN A 230 20.21 10.01 -12.55
CA GLN A 230 18.79 10.33 -12.36
C GLN A 230 18.50 11.83 -12.17
N HIS A 231 19.51 12.67 -11.93
CA HIS A 231 19.31 14.09 -11.70
C HIS A 231 19.18 14.89 -13.01
N ASP A 232 19.90 14.49 -14.06
CA ASP A 232 19.87 15.19 -15.36
C ASP A 232 18.52 15.02 -16.08
N HIS A 233 17.76 13.97 -15.77
CA HIS A 233 16.44 13.74 -16.34
C HIS A 233 15.37 14.73 -15.84
N TYR A 234 15.58 15.38 -14.69
CA TYR A 234 14.63 16.36 -14.13
C TYR A 234 14.92 17.80 -14.56
N ALA A 235 16.10 18.10 -15.10
CA ALA A 235 16.49 19.48 -15.45
C ALA A 235 16.18 19.85 -16.91
N HIS A 236 16.30 18.91 -17.86
CA HIS A 236 16.19 19.21 -19.29
C HIS A 236 15.37 18.14 -20.02
N GLY A 237 14.04 18.30 -20.02
CA GLY A 237 13.11 17.36 -20.67
C GLY A 237 13.32 17.22 -22.17
N ALA A 238 14.18 16.30 -22.60
CA ALA A 238 14.36 15.92 -24.00
C ALA A 238 13.66 14.58 -24.30
N PRO A 239 12.90 14.46 -25.40
CA PRO A 239 12.28 13.20 -25.79
C PRO A 239 13.29 12.25 -26.47
N LYS A 240 13.07 10.95 -26.25
CA LYS A 240 13.91 9.85 -26.74
C LYS A 240 14.02 9.80 -28.27
N ARG A 241 15.23 9.51 -28.75
CA ARG A 241 15.46 8.72 -29.97
C ARG A 241 15.95 7.34 -29.55
#